data_AF-A0A522QHG9-F1
#
_entry.id   AF-A0A522QHG9-F1
#
_cell.length_a   1.000
_cell.length_b   1.000
_cell.length_c   1.000
_cell.angle_alpha   90.00
_cell.angle_beta   90.00
_cell.angle_gamma   90.00
#
_symmetry.space_group_name_H-M   'P 1'
#
loop_
_entity.id
_entity.type
_entity.pdbx_description
1 polymer ?
#
loop_
_entity_poly.entity_id
_entity_poly.type
_entity_poly.pdbx_seq_one_letter_code
_entity_poly.pdbx_strand_id
1 'polypeptide(L)' 'MPYLIQQTEAFAVWHGTLRDLRAKVAIARRIDRVATGVMGDVKALGG' A
#
# COMPACT_ATOMS: atom_id res chain seq x y z
N MET A 1 5.18 16.07 -0.60
CA MET A 1 4.29 16.16 0.59
C MET A 1 4.04 14.73 1.04
N PRO A 2 4.28 14.40 2.32
CA PRO A 2 4.00 13.06 2.81
C PRO A 2 2.49 12.82 2.82
N TYR A 3 2.04 11.67 2.31
CA TYR A 3 0.64 11.28 2.37
C TYR A 3 0.38 10.56 3.69
N LEU A 4 -0.71 10.90 4.37
CA LEU A 4 -1.21 10.11 5.48
C LEU A 4 -1.85 8.84 4.92
N ILE A 5 -1.19 7.70 5.13
CA ILE A 5 -1.76 6.40 4.78
C ILE A 5 -2.46 5.83 6.00
N GLN A 6 -3.73 5.48 5.82
CA GLN A 6 -4.53 4.78 6.83
C GLN A 6 -4.73 3.34 6.38
N GLN A 7 -4.43 2.40 7.27
CA GLN A 7 -4.63 0.98 7.03
C GLN A 7 -5.92 0.53 7.72
N THR A 8 -6.75 -0.23 7.02
CA THR A 8 -7.92 -0.87 7.62
C THR A 8 -7.52 -2.22 8.22
N GLU A 9 -8.26 -2.63 9.24
CA GLU A 9 -8.07 -3.95 9.86
C GLU A 9 -8.22 -5.09 8.85
N ALA A 10 -9.22 -5.02 7.97
CA ALA A 10 -9.44 -6.01 6.93
C ALA A 10 -8.22 -6.16 5.99
N PHE A 11 -7.58 -5.04 5.63
CA PHE A 11 -6.37 -5.08 4.82
C PHE A 11 -5.18 -5.68 5.59
N ALA A 12 -5.02 -5.34 6.89
CA ALA A 12 -3.95 -5.89 7.71
C ALA A 12 -4.06 -7.41 7.83
N VAL A 13 -5.27 -7.93 8.09
CA VAL A 13 -5.54 -9.37 8.15
C VAL A 13 -5.22 -10.02 6.80
N TRP A 14 -5.79 -9.49 5.70
CA TRP A 14 -5.55 -10.03 4.35
C TRP A 14 -4.07 -10.05 3.99
N HIS A 15 -3.34 -8.95 4.23
CA HIS A 15 -1.91 -8.86 3.93
C HIS A 15 -1.11 -9.91 4.72
N GLY A 16 -1.50 -10.18 5.97
CA GLY A 16 -0.95 -11.25 6.80
C GLY A 16 -1.15 -12.65 6.23
N THR A 17 -2.29 -12.91 5.57
CA THR A 17 -2.61 -14.23 4.97
C THR A 17 -1.79 -14.57 3.71
N LEU A 18 -1.13 -13.60 3.07
CA LEU A 18 -0.36 -13.84 1.86
C LEU A 18 0.82 -14.81 2.13
N ARG A 19 0.84 -15.96 1.44
CA ARG A 19 1.93 -16.94 1.59
C ARG A 19 3.23 -16.50 0.90
N ASP A 20 3.11 -15.74 -0.19
CA ASP A 20 4.26 -15.23 -0.93
C ASP A 20 4.89 -14.01 -0.21
N LEU A 21 6.07 -14.22 0.35
CA LEU A 21 6.86 -13.18 1.00
C LEU A 21 7.31 -12.08 0.04
N ARG A 22 7.58 -12.41 -1.23
CA ARG A 22 7.98 -11.41 -2.24
C ARG A 22 6.82 -10.47 -2.54
N ALA A 23 5.62 -11.03 -2.67
CA ALA A 23 4.40 -10.24 -2.84
C ALA A 23 4.13 -9.34 -1.61
N LYS A 24 4.24 -9.89 -0.39
CA LYS A 24 4.10 -9.11 0.86
C LYS A 24 5.04 -7.90 0.90
N VAL A 25 6.32 -8.12 0.61
CA VAL A 25 7.35 -7.08 0.62
C VAL A 25 7.13 -6.07 -0.51
N ALA A 26 6.73 -6.52 -1.71
CA ALA A 26 6.46 -5.62 -2.83
C ALA A 26 5.29 -4.66 -2.52
N ILE A 27 4.24 -5.15 -1.88
CA ILE A 27 3.08 -4.34 -1.44
C ILE A 27 3.53 -3.32 -0.38
N ALA A 28 4.23 -3.77 0.67
CA ALA A 28 4.72 -2.89 1.73
C ALA A 28 5.60 -1.77 1.18
N ARG A 29 6.57 -2.11 0.32
CA ARG A 29 7.44 -1.12 -0.35
C ARG A 29 6.68 -0.10 -1.18
N ARG A 30 5.56 -0.50 -1.79
CA ARG A 30 4.73 0.43 -2.58
C ARG A 30 3.98 1.40 -1.69
N ILE A 31 3.48 0.94 -0.54
CA ILE A 31 2.85 1.77 0.49
C ILE A 31 3.86 2.79 1.03
N ASP A 32 5.07 2.36 1.37
CA ASP A 32 6.13 3.25 1.85
C ASP A 32 6.46 4.36 0.84
N ARG A 33 6.57 4.01 -0.45
CA ARG A 33 6.79 5.01 -1.51
C ARG A 33 5.66 6.02 -1.59
N VAL A 34 4.41 5.57 -1.52
CA VAL A 34 3.25 6.48 -1.50
C VAL A 34 3.30 7.38 -0.27
N ALA A 35 3.64 6.86 0.92
CA ALA A 35 3.75 7.66 2.13
C ALA A 35 4.80 8.78 1.99
N THR A 36 5.92 8.52 1.30
CA THR A 36 6.94 9.54 1.01
C THR A 36 6.54 10.57 -0.06
N GLY A 37 5.40 10.40 -0.72
CA GLY A 37 4.94 11.30 -1.78
C GLY A 37 5.18 10.78 -3.20
N VAL A 38 5.74 9.58 -3.37
CA VAL A 38 6.09 9.00 -4.67
C VAL A 38 5.03 7.99 -5.09
N MET A 39 3.97 8.47 -5.75
CA MET A 39 2.86 7.62 -6.22
C MET A 39 3.14 6.90 -7.55
N GLY A 40 3.96 7.51 -8.43
CA GLY A 40 4.13 7.04 -9.81
C GLY A 40 2.84 7.20 -10.61
N ASP A 41 2.55 6.24 -11.49
CA ASP A 41 1.31 6.21 -12.27
C ASP A 41 0.14 5.79 -11.39
N VAL A 42 -0.71 6.75 -11.07
CA VAL A 42 -1.95 6.55 -10.34
C VAL A 42 -3.12 7.16 -11.10
N LYS A 43 -4.28 6.50 -10.97
CA LYS A 43 -5.54 7.04 -11.46
C LYS A 43 -6.46 7.20 -10.25
N ALA A 44 -6.96 8.41 -10.03
CA ALA A 44 -8.02 8.63 -9.06
C ALA A 44 -9.28 7.89 -9.52
N LEU A 45 -9.87 7.11 -8.62
CA LEU A 45 -11.15 6.46 -8.84
C LEU A 45 -12.17 7.16 -7.93
N GLY A 46 -13.31 7.56 -8.49
CA GLY A 46 -14.32 8.36 -7.80
C GLY A 46 -14.29 9.81 -8.28
N GLY A 47 -15.07 10.08 -9.33
CA GLY A 47 -15.52 11.41 -9.73
C GLY A 47 -17.03 11.48 -9.54
#